data_AF-A0ABD1RYV0-F1
#
_entry.id   AF-A0ABD1RYV0-F1
#
_cell.length_a   1.000
_cell.length_b   1.000
_cell.length_c   1.000
_cell.angle_alpha   90.00
_cell.angle_beta   90.00
_cell.angle_gamma   90.00
#
_symmetry.space_group_name_H-M   'P 1'
#
loop_
_entity.id
_entity.type
_entity.pdbx_description
1 polymer ?
#
loop_
_entity_poly.entity_id
_entity_poly.type
_entity_poly.pdbx_seq_one_letter_code
_entity_poly.pdbx_strand_id
1 'polypeptide(L)'
;MNSRSFIFLFFVSVTLCSHSPQASAVARSFQLSVQTSSPFSIALDNLQSQIDYTFESIGLLRRAMTHASYSEENNKALSVLGGRLIEASAALQLLTKNVDISTKDLNRLIVEIDNVENSCSADGTHLGLQKIVRVSSKTNSTSPAVVCSAFRAIFGAIAVDTGSLDEARSVFWKVHKGGFGRAVAM
;
A
#
# COMPACT_ATOMS: atom_id res chain seq x y z
N MET A 1 -45.27 10.04 -55.96
CA MET A 1 -45.16 11.41 -56.50
C MET A 1 -44.35 12.24 -55.53
N ASN A 2 -43.19 12.84 -55.79
CA ASN A 2 -42.25 12.93 -56.92
C ASN A 2 -40.92 13.34 -56.25
N SER A 3 -39.89 12.49 -56.24
CA SER A 3 -38.69 12.62 -57.07
C SER A 3 -38.44 14.01 -57.67
N ARG A 4 -37.35 14.66 -57.25
CA ARG A 4 -36.57 15.57 -58.11
C ARG A 4 -35.08 15.40 -57.83
N SER A 5 -34.51 14.42 -58.54
CA SER A 5 -33.09 14.38 -58.89
C SER A 5 -32.69 15.66 -59.63
N PHE A 6 -31.51 16.19 -59.33
CA PHE A 6 -30.74 17.02 -60.25
C PHE A 6 -29.36 16.39 -60.41
N ILE A 7 -29.09 15.96 -61.64
CA ILE A 7 -27.82 15.45 -62.17
C ILE A 7 -27.13 16.62 -62.90
N PHE A 8 -25.81 16.48 -63.13
CA PHE A 8 -24.88 17.24 -63.98
C PHE A 8 -24.06 18.28 -63.20
N LEU A 9 -22.72 18.35 -63.26
CA LEU A 9 -21.75 17.95 -64.28
C LEU A 9 -20.38 17.62 -63.63
N PHE A 10 -19.69 16.67 -64.25
CA PHE A 10 -18.26 16.37 -64.10
C PHE A 10 -17.39 17.60 -64.36
N PHE A 11 -16.45 17.90 -63.47
CA PHE A 11 -15.21 18.59 -63.82
C PHE A 11 -14.02 17.74 -63.36
N VAL A 12 -13.46 17.03 -64.33
CA VAL A 12 -12.13 16.42 -64.25
C VAL A 12 -11.12 17.54 -64.42
N SER A 13 -10.32 17.81 -63.40
CA SER A 13 -9.09 18.56 -63.56
C SER A 13 -7.92 17.64 -63.22
N VAL A 14 -7.36 17.04 -64.27
CA VAL A 14 -6.07 16.37 -64.23
C VAL A 14 -5.00 17.44 -64.21
N THR A 15 -4.29 17.58 -63.10
CA THR A 15 -3.06 18.38 -63.05
C THR A 15 -1.90 17.46 -62.67
N LEU A 16 -1.28 16.89 -63.70
CA LEU A 16 0.02 16.24 -63.66
C LEU A 16 1.09 17.32 -63.72
N CYS A 17 1.83 17.54 -62.62
CA CYS A 17 3.16 18.17 -62.62
C CYS A 17 3.99 17.64 -61.42
N SER A 18 4.69 16.54 -61.69
CA SER A 18 6.12 16.30 -61.43
C SER A 18 6.83 16.87 -60.17
N HIS A 19 7.23 15.92 -59.30
CA HIS A 19 8.55 15.76 -58.64
C HIS A 19 9.04 16.76 -57.55
N SER A 20 9.09 16.27 -56.31
CA SER A 20 10.35 16.12 -55.53
C SER A 20 10.14 15.15 -54.36
N PRO A 21 11.10 14.24 -54.04
CA PRO A 21 10.95 13.30 -52.93
C PRO A 21 11.60 13.90 -51.68
N GLN A 22 10.80 14.40 -50.73
CA GLN A 22 11.28 14.60 -49.37
C GLN A 22 10.89 13.39 -48.52
N ALA A 23 11.84 12.45 -48.45
CA ALA A 23 11.93 11.52 -47.35
C ALA A 23 12.18 12.30 -46.06
N SER A 24 11.35 12.11 -45.03
CA SER A 24 11.78 12.13 -43.63
C SER A 24 10.68 11.59 -42.73
N ALA A 25 10.98 10.42 -42.18
CA ALA A 25 10.68 9.97 -40.83
C ALA A 25 9.23 10.06 -40.36
N VAL A 26 8.60 8.88 -40.37
CA VAL A 26 8.01 8.24 -39.18
C VAL A 26 8.28 9.01 -37.88
N ALA A 27 7.45 10.00 -37.58
CA ALA A 27 7.21 10.50 -36.24
C ALA A 27 5.77 10.13 -35.89
N ARG A 28 5.48 8.82 -35.95
CA ARG A 28 4.36 8.25 -35.19
C ARG A 28 4.78 8.45 -33.74
N SER A 29 4.30 9.54 -33.15
CA SER A 29 4.47 9.90 -31.75
C SER A 29 3.83 8.83 -30.89
N PHE A 30 4.53 7.70 -30.74
CA PHE A 30 4.35 6.82 -29.62
C PHE A 30 4.94 7.59 -28.45
N GLN A 31 4.15 8.48 -27.86
CA GLN A 31 4.35 8.92 -26.49
C GLN A 31 4.24 7.67 -25.63
N LEU A 32 5.31 6.89 -25.59
CA LEU A 32 5.60 6.03 -24.47
C LEU A 32 5.91 7.02 -23.34
N SER A 33 4.88 7.37 -22.58
CA SER A 33 5.06 8.01 -21.29
C SER A 33 5.93 7.07 -20.46
N VAL A 34 7.23 7.31 -20.45
CA VAL A 34 8.10 6.77 -19.41
C VAL A 34 7.60 7.42 -18.13
N GLN A 35 6.66 6.75 -17.46
CA GLN A 35 6.16 7.11 -16.16
C GLN A 35 7.33 7.03 -15.19
N THR A 36 8.01 8.15 -14.98
CA THR A 36 9.05 8.23 -13.96
C THR A 36 8.36 8.18 -12.60
N SER A 37 8.28 6.97 -12.03
CA SER A 37 7.76 6.74 -10.68
C SER A 37 8.53 7.60 -9.68
N SER A 38 7.80 8.31 -8.81
CA SER A 38 8.41 9.06 -7.71
C SER A 38 9.20 8.16 -6.76
N PRO A 39 10.21 8.66 -6.03
CA PRO A 39 10.90 7.87 -5.01
C PRO A 39 9.95 7.23 -3.99
N PHE A 40 8.88 7.94 -3.63
CA PHE A 40 7.87 7.43 -2.70
C PHE A 40 7.08 6.25 -3.29
N SER A 41 6.62 6.31 -4.55
CA SER A 41 5.92 5.19 -5.17
C SER A 41 6.81 3.96 -5.31
N ILE A 42 8.09 4.13 -5.67
CA ILE A 42 9.05 3.01 -5.71
C ILE A 42 9.22 2.38 -4.32
N ALA A 43 9.29 3.19 -3.26
CA ALA A 43 9.36 2.69 -1.90
C ALA A 43 8.09 1.92 -1.49
N LEU A 44 6.91 2.34 -1.95
CA LEU A 44 5.66 1.61 -1.71
C LEU A 44 5.63 0.27 -2.48
N ASP A 45 6.10 0.22 -3.72
CA ASP A 45 6.20 -1.02 -4.51
C ASP A 45 7.16 -2.03 -3.84
N ASN A 46 8.30 -1.54 -3.35
CA ASN A 46 9.23 -2.35 -2.57
C ASN A 46 8.63 -2.83 -1.25
N LEU A 47 7.80 -2.00 -0.59
CA LEU A 47 7.14 -2.38 0.65
C LEU A 47 6.11 -3.50 0.41
N GLN A 48 5.29 -3.41 -0.65
CA GLN A 48 4.37 -4.49 -1.06
C GLN A 48 5.09 -5.81 -1.26
N SER A 49 6.27 -5.77 -1.90
CA SER A 49 7.10 -6.94 -2.12
C SER A 49 7.64 -7.53 -0.81
N GLN A 50 8.04 -6.68 0.15
CA GLN A 50 8.55 -7.12 1.46
C GLN A 50 7.47 -7.75 2.35
N ILE A 51 6.23 -7.27 2.27
CA ILE A 51 5.11 -7.80 3.05
C ILE A 51 4.36 -8.93 2.35
N ASP A 52 4.78 -9.33 1.15
CA ASP A 52 4.13 -10.36 0.34
C ASP A 52 2.62 -10.09 0.13
N TYR A 53 2.28 -8.83 -0.14
CA TYR A 53 0.90 -8.39 -0.39
C TYR A 53 0.87 -7.24 -1.39
N THR A 54 0.05 -7.40 -2.44
CA THR A 54 -0.20 -6.37 -3.46
C THR A 54 -1.56 -5.75 -3.20
N PHE A 55 -1.59 -4.44 -2.97
CA PHE A 55 -2.83 -3.70 -2.75
C PHE A 55 -3.63 -3.55 -4.04
N GLU A 56 -4.93 -3.81 -3.97
CA GLU A 56 -5.88 -3.45 -5.01
C GLU A 56 -6.00 -1.91 -5.09
N SER A 57 -6.10 -1.26 -3.92
CA SER A 57 -6.08 0.19 -3.78
C SER A 57 -4.78 0.69 -3.16
N ILE A 58 -3.79 1.01 -4.00
CA ILE A 58 -2.50 1.58 -3.56
C ILE A 58 -2.66 2.87 -2.73
N GLY A 59 -3.81 3.55 -2.85
CA GLY A 59 -4.17 4.71 -2.02
C GLY A 59 -4.21 4.38 -0.52
N LEU A 60 -4.64 3.17 -0.15
CA LEU A 60 -4.68 2.73 1.25
C LEU A 60 -3.27 2.57 1.82
N LEU A 61 -2.34 1.99 1.06
CA LEU A 61 -0.93 1.89 1.47
C LEU A 61 -0.26 3.27 1.57
N ARG A 62 -0.53 4.16 0.60
CA ARG A 62 -0.07 5.56 0.67
C ARG A 62 -0.58 6.24 1.95
N ARG A 63 -1.84 6.04 2.30
CA ARG A 63 -2.44 6.59 3.52
C ARG A 63 -1.84 5.97 4.77
N ALA A 64 -1.61 4.67 4.81
CA ALA A 64 -0.93 3.97 5.91
C ALA A 64 0.48 4.54 6.17
N MET A 65 1.19 4.93 5.10
CA MET A 65 2.52 5.57 5.16
C MET A 65 2.48 7.09 5.30
N THR A 66 1.36 7.67 5.74
CA THR A 66 1.22 9.12 5.98
C THR A 66 0.81 9.38 7.43
N HIS A 67 1.70 10.01 8.21
CA HIS A 67 1.42 10.35 9.61
C HIS A 67 0.50 11.58 9.71
N ALA A 68 -0.26 11.70 10.81
CA ALA A 68 -1.19 12.81 11.03
C ALA A 68 -0.54 14.20 11.07
N SER A 69 0.76 14.29 11.34
CA SER A 69 1.48 15.56 11.23
C SER A 69 1.71 16.01 9.78
N TYR A 70 1.63 15.08 8.81
CA TYR A 70 1.87 15.38 7.40
C TYR A 70 0.61 15.83 6.66
N SER A 71 -0.55 15.24 6.95
CA SER A 71 -1.82 15.46 6.24
C SER A 71 -3.02 15.07 7.10
N GLU A 72 -4.19 15.65 6.82
CA GLU A 72 -5.49 15.19 7.35
C GLU A 72 -5.86 13.81 6.81
N GLU A 73 -5.46 13.50 5.57
CA GLU A 73 -5.53 12.15 5.03
C GLU A 73 -4.34 11.33 5.53
N ASN A 74 -4.51 10.70 6.69
CA ASN A 74 -3.43 10.01 7.40
C ASN A 74 -3.82 8.61 7.90
N ASN A 75 -2.84 7.97 8.51
CA ASN A 75 -2.89 6.60 8.98
C ASN A 75 -3.57 6.38 10.33
N LYS A 76 -4.04 7.42 11.03
CA LYS A 76 -4.52 7.29 12.42
C LYS A 76 -5.68 6.30 12.55
N ALA A 77 -6.68 6.39 11.67
CA ALA A 77 -7.83 5.47 11.67
C ALA A 77 -7.41 4.03 11.32
N LEU A 78 -6.56 3.87 10.30
CA LEU A 78 -6.03 2.56 9.89
C LEU A 78 -5.17 1.94 11.00
N SER A 79 -4.39 2.74 11.71
CA SER A 79 -3.55 2.30 12.82
C SER A 79 -4.39 1.77 13.98
N VAL A 80 -5.52 2.41 14.29
CA VAL A 80 -6.47 1.91 15.29
C VAL A 80 -7.01 0.54 14.88
N LEU A 81 -7.50 0.40 13.65
CA LEU A 81 -8.00 -0.89 13.15
C LEU A 81 -6.93 -1.98 13.20
N GLY A 82 -5.72 -1.67 12.71
CA GLY A 82 -4.61 -2.60 12.70
C GLY A 82 -4.14 -3.02 14.09
N GLY A 83 -4.13 -2.09 15.06
CA GLY A 83 -3.84 -2.41 16.46
C GLY A 83 -4.84 -3.42 17.03
N ARG A 84 -6.15 -3.20 16.82
CA ARG A 84 -7.19 -4.16 17.26
C ARG A 84 -7.06 -5.51 16.57
N LEU A 85 -6.71 -5.52 15.29
CA LEU A 85 -6.44 -6.75 14.55
C LEU A 85 -5.26 -7.51 15.17
N ILE A 86 -4.16 -6.83 15.51
CA ILE A 86 -2.97 -7.45 16.10
C ILE A 86 -3.30 -8.04 17.48
N GLU A 87 -3.98 -7.27 18.34
CA GLU A 87 -4.41 -7.74 19.66
C GLU A 87 -5.32 -8.98 19.56
N ALA A 88 -6.32 -8.95 18.68
CA ALA A 88 -7.22 -10.07 18.45
C ALA A 88 -6.49 -11.29 17.86
N SER A 89 -5.53 -11.05 16.96
CA SER A 89 -4.71 -12.10 16.35
C SER A 89 -3.84 -12.80 17.38
N ALA A 90 -3.22 -12.04 18.29
CA ALA A 90 -2.46 -12.55 19.41
C ALA A 90 -3.35 -13.37 20.35
N ALA A 91 -4.51 -12.83 20.74
CA ALA A 91 -5.47 -13.52 21.61
C ALA A 91 -5.91 -14.86 21.02
N LEU A 92 -6.32 -14.86 19.75
CA LEU A 92 -6.76 -16.06 19.02
C LEU A 92 -5.66 -17.11 18.98
N GLN A 93 -4.42 -16.71 18.67
CA GLN A 93 -3.30 -17.64 18.61
C GLN A 93 -2.97 -18.24 19.99
N LEU A 94 -3.00 -17.44 21.06
CA LEU A 94 -2.73 -17.90 22.41
C LEU A 94 -3.79 -18.90 22.89
N LEU A 95 -5.07 -18.57 22.69
CA LEU A 95 -6.20 -19.43 23.08
C LEU A 95 -6.29 -20.72 22.25
N THR A 96 -5.85 -20.69 20.98
CA THR A 96 -5.77 -21.90 20.15
C THR A 96 -4.71 -22.87 20.67
N LYS A 97 -3.64 -22.36 21.31
CA LYS A 97 -2.57 -23.18 21.89
C LYS A 97 -2.90 -23.64 23.31
N ASN A 98 -3.51 -22.76 24.11
CA ASN A 98 -3.88 -23.04 25.49
C ASN A 98 -5.17 -22.29 25.84
N VAL A 99 -6.31 -23.00 25.79
CA VAL A 99 -7.62 -22.43 26.12
C VAL A 99 -7.77 -22.13 27.62
N ASP A 100 -6.96 -22.77 28.47
CA ASP A 100 -7.00 -22.64 29.93
C ASP A 100 -6.06 -21.53 30.46
N ILE A 101 -5.45 -20.74 29.57
CA ILE A 101 -4.61 -19.60 29.96
C ILE A 101 -5.40 -18.61 30.84
N SER A 102 -4.76 -18.12 31.90
CA SER A 102 -5.40 -17.11 32.76
C SER A 102 -5.64 -15.81 31.99
N THR A 103 -6.74 -15.11 32.27
CA THR A 103 -7.02 -13.80 31.66
C THR A 103 -5.88 -12.80 31.88
N LYS A 104 -5.22 -12.88 33.06
CA LYS A 104 -4.08 -12.03 33.39
C LYS A 104 -2.89 -12.29 32.46
N ASP A 105 -2.53 -13.56 32.26
CA ASP A 105 -1.39 -13.93 31.40
C ASP A 105 -1.70 -13.68 29.93
N LEU A 106 -2.94 -13.94 29.49
CA LEU A 106 -3.41 -13.62 28.15
C LEU A 106 -3.23 -12.13 27.85
N ASN A 107 -3.73 -11.25 28.72
CA ASN A 107 -3.62 -9.80 28.53
C ASN A 107 -2.16 -9.33 28.58
N ARG A 108 -1.32 -9.91 29.45
CA ARG A 108 0.12 -9.58 29.49
C ARG A 108 0.79 -9.89 28.14
N LEU A 109 0.58 -11.10 27.61
CA LEU A 109 1.20 -11.54 26.36
C LEU A 109 0.70 -10.75 25.15
N ILE A 110 -0.59 -10.39 25.12
CA ILE A 110 -1.14 -9.51 24.08
C ILE A 110 -0.43 -8.15 24.09
N VAL A 111 -0.27 -7.54 25.26
CA VAL A 111 0.42 -6.24 25.40
C VAL A 111 1.91 -6.34 25.01
N GLU A 112 2.56 -7.47 25.27
CA GLU A 112 3.94 -7.71 24.84
C GLU A 112 4.06 -7.75 23.31
N ILE A 113 3.13 -8.42 22.61
CA ILE A 113 3.11 -8.51 21.15
C ILE A 113 2.79 -7.15 20.51
N ASP A 114 1.85 -6.38 21.05
CA ASP A 114 1.50 -5.05 20.52
C ASP A 114 2.39 -3.93 21.08
N ASN A 115 3.43 -4.26 21.85
CA ASN A 115 4.26 -3.27 22.53
C ASN A 115 4.93 -2.30 21.53
N VAL A 116 4.73 -1.01 21.74
CA VAL A 116 5.23 0.05 20.85
C VAL A 116 6.75 0.03 20.76
N GLU A 117 7.46 -0.02 21.89
CA GLU A 117 8.92 0.16 21.94
C GLU A 117 9.68 -1.08 21.44
N ASN A 118 9.25 -2.28 21.86
CA ASN A 118 10.05 -3.50 21.72
C ASN A 118 9.54 -4.48 20.67
N SER A 119 8.32 -4.31 20.15
CA SER A 119 7.72 -5.24 19.19
C SER A 119 7.32 -4.51 17.91
N CYS A 120 6.27 -3.69 17.98
CA CYS A 120 5.67 -3.02 16.84
C CYS A 120 6.63 -2.04 16.13
N SER A 121 7.37 -1.21 16.89
CA SER A 121 8.42 -0.35 16.32
C SER A 121 9.58 -1.17 15.75
N ALA A 122 9.95 -2.28 16.38
CA ALA A 122 11.06 -3.11 15.93
C ALA A 122 10.76 -3.77 14.58
N ASP A 123 9.57 -4.35 14.41
CA ASP A 123 9.12 -4.90 13.12
C ASP A 123 9.02 -3.81 12.04
N GLY A 124 8.43 -2.66 12.39
CA GLY A 124 8.35 -1.52 11.46
C GLY A 124 9.75 -1.00 11.07
N THR A 125 10.70 -0.99 12.00
CA THR A 125 12.09 -0.62 11.71
C THR A 125 12.78 -1.64 10.81
N HIS A 126 12.48 -2.92 11.00
CA HIS A 126 12.99 -4.00 10.15
C HIS A 126 12.51 -3.89 8.70
N LEU A 127 11.26 -3.45 8.49
CA LEU A 127 10.72 -3.11 7.17
C LEU A 127 11.22 -1.76 6.62
N GLY A 128 12.01 -1.02 7.41
CA GLY A 128 12.52 0.30 7.02
C GLY A 128 11.47 1.40 6.99
N LEU A 129 10.33 1.26 7.69
CA LEU A 129 9.20 2.19 7.61
C LEU A 129 9.57 3.64 7.99
N GLN A 130 10.55 3.83 8.87
CA GLN A 130 11.08 5.16 9.26
C GLN A 130 11.64 5.97 8.08
N LYS A 131 11.97 5.30 6.97
CA LYS A 131 12.45 5.92 5.72
C LYS A 131 11.33 6.17 4.70
N ILE A 132 10.17 5.55 4.90
CA ILE A 132 9.04 5.58 3.96
C ILE A 132 7.93 6.51 4.48
N VAL A 133 7.66 6.49 5.79
CA VAL A 133 6.59 7.26 6.40
C VAL A 133 6.78 8.75 6.18
N ARG A 134 5.74 9.41 5.66
CA ARG A 134 5.72 10.86 5.46
C ARG A 134 5.32 11.52 6.78
N VAL A 135 6.13 12.47 7.21
CA VAL A 135 5.96 13.23 8.46
C VAL A 135 6.25 14.71 8.21
N SER A 136 5.70 15.60 9.04
CA SER A 136 6.11 17.02 9.00
C SER A 136 7.57 17.22 9.40
N SER A 137 8.15 18.37 9.07
CA SER A 137 9.51 18.75 9.48
C SER A 137 9.73 18.79 11.00
N LYS A 138 8.66 18.88 11.80
CA LYS A 138 8.71 18.92 13.27
C LYS A 138 8.53 17.55 13.93
N THR A 139 8.31 16.50 13.14
CA THR A 139 8.02 15.15 13.64
C THR A 139 9.17 14.22 13.29
N ASN A 140 9.69 13.50 14.28
CA ASN A 140 10.74 12.52 14.06
C ASN A 140 10.15 11.22 13.49
N SER A 141 10.49 10.87 12.24
CA SER A 141 10.04 9.63 11.58
C SER A 141 10.61 8.37 12.20
N THR A 142 11.71 8.47 12.97
CA THR A 142 12.32 7.32 13.66
C THR A 142 11.73 7.08 15.05
N SER A 143 10.81 7.93 15.51
CA SER A 143 10.13 7.74 16.79
C SER A 143 9.38 6.39 16.80
N PRO A 144 9.52 5.58 17.87
CA PRO A 144 8.82 4.31 18.01
C PRO A 144 7.30 4.42 17.79
N ALA A 145 6.68 5.49 18.30
CA ALA A 145 5.25 5.73 18.12
C ALA A 145 4.87 5.96 16.65
N VAL A 146 5.69 6.69 15.87
CA VAL A 146 5.43 6.94 14.45
C VAL A 146 5.60 5.66 13.63
N VAL A 147 6.70 4.94 13.87
CA VAL A 147 7.00 3.68 13.19
C VAL A 147 5.93 2.63 13.48
N CYS A 148 5.58 2.46 14.76
CA CYS A 148 4.53 1.54 15.17
C CYS A 148 3.15 1.93 14.61
N SER A 149 2.81 3.23 14.59
CA SER A 149 1.56 3.69 13.99
C SER A 149 1.48 3.32 12.51
N ALA A 150 2.56 3.51 11.75
CA ALA A 150 2.64 3.14 10.35
C ALA A 150 2.57 1.62 10.15
N PHE A 151 3.27 0.84 10.98
CA PHE A 151 3.24 -0.63 10.96
C PHE A 151 1.83 -1.18 11.16
N ARG A 152 1.14 -0.76 12.24
CA ARG A 152 -0.26 -1.15 12.49
C ARG A 152 -1.15 -0.74 11.31
N ALA A 153 -0.95 0.46 10.77
CA ALA A 153 -1.76 0.96 9.68
C ALA A 153 -1.62 0.16 8.38
N ILE A 154 -0.52 -0.54 8.14
CA ILE A 154 -0.39 -1.47 7.00
C ILE A 154 -1.47 -2.55 7.10
N PHE A 155 -1.58 -3.22 8.25
CA PHE A 155 -2.54 -4.31 8.42
C PHE A 155 -3.98 -3.81 8.49
N GLY A 156 -4.20 -2.62 9.05
CA GLY A 156 -5.49 -1.93 8.95
C GLY A 156 -5.85 -1.61 7.50
N ALA A 157 -4.89 -1.19 6.68
CA ALA A 157 -5.09 -0.94 5.25
C ALA A 157 -5.41 -2.23 4.49
N ILE A 158 -4.68 -3.32 4.74
CA ILE A 158 -4.96 -4.63 4.13
C ILE A 158 -6.37 -5.09 4.48
N ALA A 159 -6.79 -4.98 5.74
CA ALA A 159 -8.13 -5.38 6.16
C ALA A 159 -9.24 -4.58 5.45
N VAL A 160 -8.99 -3.31 5.14
CA VAL A 160 -9.94 -2.47 4.38
C VAL A 160 -9.90 -2.81 2.89
N ASP A 161 -8.72 -3.07 2.34
CA ASP A 161 -8.52 -3.39 0.92
C ASP A 161 -9.18 -4.74 0.56
N THR A 162 -9.06 -5.74 1.43
CA THR A 162 -9.65 -7.07 1.22
C THR A 162 -11.06 -7.23 1.78
N GLY A 163 -11.47 -6.33 2.68
CA GLY A 163 -12.68 -6.51 3.48
C GLY A 163 -12.60 -7.68 4.48
N SER A 164 -11.39 -8.19 4.78
CA SER A 164 -11.15 -9.39 5.58
C SER A 164 -10.09 -9.20 6.67
N LEU A 165 -10.49 -9.40 7.93
CA LEU A 165 -9.56 -9.41 9.06
C LEU A 165 -8.63 -10.63 9.04
N ASP A 166 -9.11 -11.76 8.50
CA ASP A 166 -8.33 -13.00 8.48
C ASP A 166 -7.16 -12.95 7.49
N GLU A 167 -7.35 -12.31 6.33
CA GLU A 167 -6.28 -12.11 5.36
C GLU A 167 -5.21 -11.17 5.92
N ALA A 168 -5.62 -10.04 6.49
CA ALA A 168 -4.71 -9.11 7.13
C ALA A 168 -3.95 -9.75 8.32
N ARG A 169 -4.61 -10.59 9.12
CA ARG A 169 -3.97 -11.40 10.17
C ARG A 169 -2.93 -12.36 9.61
N SER A 170 -3.24 -13.03 8.48
CA SER A 170 -2.30 -13.95 7.83
C SER A 170 -1.02 -13.22 7.39
N VAL A 171 -1.17 -12.04 6.76
CA VAL A 171 -0.03 -11.20 6.37
C VAL A 171 0.74 -10.71 7.60
N PHE A 172 0.06 -10.28 8.66
CA PHE A 172 0.71 -9.89 9.92
C PHE A 172 1.64 -10.97 10.46
N TRP A 173 1.17 -12.22 10.56
CA TRP A 173 2.00 -13.31 11.07
C TRP A 173 3.17 -13.72 10.17
N LYS A 174 3.10 -13.45 8.85
CA LYS A 174 4.25 -13.61 7.95
C LYS A 174 5.34 -12.55 8.21
N VAL A 175 4.92 -11.34 8.54
CA VAL A 175 5.80 -10.17 8.69
C VAL A 175 6.40 -10.07 10.10
N HIS A 176 5.60 -10.36 11.13
CA HIS A 176 5.99 -10.25 12.53
C HIS A 176 7.18 -11.15 12.83
N LYS A 177 8.33 -10.56 13.23
CA LYS A 177 9.56 -11.31 13.54
C LYS A 177 9.71 -11.60 15.04
N GLY A 178 8.75 -11.16 15.85
CA GLY A 178 8.66 -11.47 17.28
C GLY A 178 8.50 -12.97 17.52
N GLY A 179 9.54 -13.55 18.14
CA GLY A 179 9.77 -14.98 18.24
C GLY A 179 8.59 -15.81 18.73
N PHE A 180 8.06 -16.64 17.83
CA PHE A 180 7.27 -17.83 18.14
C PHE A 180 7.95 -18.75 19.17
N GLY A 181 9.27 -18.62 19.38
CA GLY A 181 10.08 -19.46 20.26
C GLY A 181 10.34 -18.94 21.68
N ARG A 182 9.98 -17.70 22.05
CA ARG A 182 10.22 -17.18 23.42
C ARG A 182 8.97 -17.21 24.31
N ALA A 183 7.79 -16.99 23.76
CA ALA A 183 6.53 -17.11 24.50
C ALA A 183 6.07 -18.58 24.71
N VAL A 184 6.81 -19.54 24.16
CA VAL A 184 6.52 -21.00 24.23
C VAL A 184 7.49 -21.71 25.20
N ALA A 185 8.51 -21.03 25.71
CA ALA A 185 9.51 -21.59 26.63
C ALA A 185 9.28 -21.19 28.11
N MET A 186 8.10 -20.63 28.43
CA MET A 186 7.69 -20.29 29.79
C MET A 186 6.36 -20.95 30.14
#